data_AF-A0A7S0Y8F9-F1
#
_entry.id   AF-A0A7S0Y8F9-F1
#
_cell.length_a   1.000
_cell.length_b   1.000
_cell.length_c   1.000
_cell.angle_alpha   90.00
_cell.angle_beta   90.00
_cell.angle_gamma   90.00
#
_symmetry.space_group_name_H-M   'P 1'
#
loop_
_entity.id
_entity.type
_entity.pdbx_description
1 polymer ?
#
loop_
_entity_poly.entity_id
_entity_poly.type
_entity_poly.pdbx_seq_one_letter_code
_entity_poly.pdbx_strand_id
1 'polypeptide(L)'
;NDILCGRGVTTNRHPGNESFRSLVGLNKELYVSSTKREKMSISRSIVRAVRSLDPPGRFLDKDTVTGLWHDIGHKKAVEKTSQALRDGAAMLRKQLSADLGDPNFLNAVFNDDVKKDGA
;
A
#
# COMPACT_ATOMS: atom_id res chain seq x y z
N ASN A 1 -9.01 6.73 -13.60
CA ASN A 1 -7.86 5.84 -13.29
C ASN A 1 -6.56 6.57 -12.96
N ASP A 2 -6.41 7.86 -13.31
CA ASP A 2 -5.20 8.61 -12.99
C ASP A 2 -4.98 8.81 -11.49
N ILE A 3 -3.71 8.72 -11.07
CA ILE A 3 -3.23 8.90 -9.71
C ILE A 3 -2.53 10.25 -9.64
N LEU A 4 -3.06 11.15 -8.83
CA LEU A 4 -2.53 12.49 -8.64
C LEU A 4 -1.45 12.46 -7.56
N CYS A 5 -0.26 12.95 -7.90
CA CYS A 5 0.83 13.19 -6.96
C CYS A 5 0.60 14.52 -6.21
N GLY A 6 1.30 14.65 -5.08
CA GLY A 6 1.13 15.79 -4.17
C GLY A 6 0.49 15.40 -2.84
N ARG A 7 0.37 16.40 -1.97
CA ARG A 7 -0.21 16.30 -0.63
C ARG A 7 -1.48 17.15 -0.56
N GLY A 8 -2.47 16.71 0.23
CA GLY A 8 -3.71 17.45 0.46
C GLY A 8 -4.97 16.59 0.33
N VAL A 9 -6.07 17.06 0.93
CA VAL A 9 -7.34 16.34 1.01
C VAL A 9 -7.92 16.07 -0.37
N THR A 10 -7.90 17.07 -1.25
CA THR A 10 -8.45 16.99 -2.61
C THR A 10 -7.75 15.92 -3.45
N THR A 11 -6.41 15.92 -3.48
CA THR A 11 -5.60 14.89 -4.14
C THR A 11 -5.86 13.51 -3.55
N ASN A 12 -6.01 13.43 -2.23
CA ASN A 12 -6.23 12.17 -1.53
C ASN A 12 -7.60 11.54 -1.85
N ARG A 13 -8.65 12.34 -2.06
CA ARG A 13 -10.00 11.88 -2.40
C ARG A 13 -10.21 11.67 -3.90
N HIS A 14 -9.17 11.81 -4.72
CA HIS A 14 -9.28 11.50 -6.13
C HIS A 14 -9.58 10.00 -6.31
N PRO A 15 -10.55 9.60 -7.15
CA PRO A 15 -10.92 8.18 -7.29
C PRO A 15 -9.75 7.26 -7.65
N GLY A 16 -8.82 7.73 -8.49
CA GLY A 16 -7.62 6.95 -8.80
C GLY A 16 -6.66 6.80 -7.61
N ASN A 17 -6.61 7.78 -6.71
CA ASN A 17 -5.81 7.69 -5.49
C ASN A 17 -6.45 6.73 -4.47
N GLU A 18 -7.78 6.69 -4.40
CA GLU A 18 -8.53 5.70 -3.61
C GLU A 18 -8.24 4.28 -4.08
N SER A 19 -8.46 4.00 -5.38
CA SER A 19 -8.15 2.70 -5.97
C SER A 19 -6.68 2.31 -5.80
N PHE A 20 -5.77 3.27 -5.95
CA PHE A 20 -4.34 3.04 -5.72
C PHE A 20 -4.03 2.69 -4.26
N ARG A 21 -4.64 3.36 -3.27
CA ARG A 21 -4.47 3.02 -1.85
C ARG A 21 -5.00 1.63 -1.54
N SER A 22 -6.15 1.24 -2.11
CA SER A 22 -6.70 -0.11 -1.95
C SER A 22 -5.76 -1.15 -2.54
N LEU A 23 -5.25 -0.92 -3.77
CA LEU A 23 -4.30 -1.82 -4.43
C LEU A 23 -2.99 -1.97 -3.64
N VAL A 24 -2.45 -0.86 -3.12
CA VAL A 24 -1.30 -0.89 -2.20
C VAL A 24 -1.65 -1.71 -0.96
N GLY A 25 -2.82 -1.46 -0.36
CA GLY A 25 -3.37 -2.20 0.80
C GLY A 25 -3.34 -3.71 0.63
N LEU A 26 -3.89 -4.21 -0.47
CA LEU A 26 -3.95 -5.63 -0.81
C LEU A 26 -2.56 -6.29 -0.94
N ASN A 27 -1.51 -5.50 -1.19
CA ASN A 27 -0.14 -6.00 -1.37
C ASN A 27 0.77 -5.75 -0.14
N LYS A 28 0.26 -5.13 0.94
CA LYS A 28 1.09 -4.74 2.09
C LYS A 28 1.66 -5.94 2.84
N GLU A 29 0.86 -6.97 3.09
CA GLU A 29 1.31 -8.17 3.83
C GLU A 29 2.42 -8.89 3.07
N LEU A 30 2.19 -9.17 1.79
CA LEU A 30 3.19 -9.74 0.90
C LEU A 30 4.46 -8.89 0.87
N TYR A 31 4.33 -7.57 0.80
CA TYR A 31 5.46 -6.66 0.82
C TYR A 31 6.26 -6.72 2.13
N VAL A 32 5.60 -6.88 3.28
CA VAL A 32 6.29 -6.95 4.59
C VAL A 32 7.10 -8.22 4.74
N SER A 33 6.57 -9.37 4.31
CA SER A 33 7.24 -10.68 4.37
C SER A 33 8.30 -10.91 3.27
N SER A 34 8.35 -10.03 2.26
CA SER A 34 9.24 -10.16 1.10
C SER A 34 10.68 -9.70 1.31
N THR A 35 11.60 -10.27 0.52
CA THR A 35 12.98 -9.79 0.37
C THR A 35 13.07 -8.44 -0.35
N LYS A 36 14.24 -7.81 -0.33
CA LYS A 36 14.47 -6.52 -1.03
C LYS A 36 14.19 -6.60 -2.54
N ARG A 37 14.55 -7.71 -3.18
CA ARG A 37 14.33 -7.92 -4.62
C ARG A 37 12.84 -8.06 -4.94
N GLU A 38 12.11 -8.82 -4.14
CA GLU A 38 10.66 -9.03 -4.28
C GLU A 38 9.88 -7.75 -4.02
N LYS A 39 10.26 -6.97 -3.00
CA LYS A 39 9.69 -5.64 -2.72
C LYS A 39 9.69 -4.74 -3.96
N MET A 40 10.81 -4.72 -4.71
CA MET A 40 10.88 -3.98 -5.96
C MET A 40 9.99 -4.57 -7.06
N SER A 41 9.85 -5.89 -7.12
CA SER A 41 8.95 -6.57 -8.07
C SER A 41 7.48 -6.24 -7.80
N ILE A 42 7.07 -6.22 -6.52
CA ILE A 42 5.72 -5.85 -6.08
C ILE A 42 5.41 -4.42 -6.52
N SER A 43 6.30 -3.46 -6.24
CA SER A 43 6.12 -2.06 -6.66
C SER A 43 5.95 -1.92 -8.19
N ARG A 44 6.77 -2.62 -8.98
CA ARG A 44 6.65 -2.62 -10.46
C ARG A 44 5.33 -3.24 -10.92
N SER A 45 4.90 -4.31 -10.28
CA SER A 45 3.66 -5.02 -10.63
C SER A 45 2.43 -4.15 -10.38
N ILE A 46 2.40 -3.42 -9.26
CA ILE A 46 1.33 -2.45 -8.97
C ILE A 46 1.30 -1.32 -10.02
N VAL A 47 2.45 -0.74 -10.37
CA VAL A 47 2.53 0.29 -11.42
C VAL A 47 2.03 -0.24 -12.76
N ARG A 48 2.42 -1.47 -13.11
CA ARG A 48 1.94 -2.14 -14.34
C ARG A 48 0.42 -2.35 -14.28
N ALA A 49 -0.12 -2.80 -13.16
CA ALA A 49 -1.55 -3.00 -12.99
C ALA A 49 -2.33 -1.70 -13.21
N VAL A 50 -1.90 -0.60 -12.58
CA VAL A 50 -2.50 0.74 -12.78
C VAL A 50 -2.47 1.16 -14.26
N ARG A 51 -1.31 0.99 -14.92
CA ARG A 51 -1.14 1.38 -16.34
C ARG A 51 -1.88 0.47 -17.31
N SER A 52 -2.28 -0.73 -16.89
CA SER A 52 -3.01 -1.70 -17.71
C SER A 52 -4.54 -1.62 -17.52
N LEU A 53 -5.03 -0.68 -16.71
CA LEU A 53 -6.47 -0.41 -16.59
C LEU A 53 -7.05 0.09 -17.91
N ASP A 54 -8.38 0.05 -18.02
CA ASP A 54 -9.12 0.65 -19.13
C ASP A 54 -10.14 1.68 -18.58
N PRO A 55 -9.98 2.98 -18.84
CA PRO A 55 -8.84 3.61 -19.54
C PRO A 55 -7.52 3.52 -18.74
N PRO A 56 -6.33 3.56 -19.38
CA PRO A 56 -5.04 3.47 -18.69
C PRO A 56 -4.89 4.49 -17.56
N GLY A 57 -4.47 4.03 -16.39
CA GLY A 57 -4.10 4.92 -15.28
C GLY A 57 -2.69 5.47 -15.45
N ARG A 58 -2.52 6.78 -15.24
CA ARG A 58 -1.21 7.44 -15.19
C ARG A 58 -0.90 7.91 -13.77
N PHE A 59 0.37 8.14 -13.50
CA PHE A 59 0.80 8.81 -12.29
C PHE A 59 1.14 10.25 -12.66
N LEU A 60 0.31 11.19 -12.26
CA LEU A 60 0.39 12.57 -12.70
C LEU A 60 0.96 13.45 -11.60
N ASP A 61 1.82 14.40 -11.96
CA ASP A 61 2.25 15.48 -11.07
C ASP A 61 1.86 16.82 -11.67
N LYS A 62 1.55 17.78 -10.79
CA LYS A 62 1.10 19.11 -11.22
C LYS A 62 2.30 20.05 -11.19
N ASP A 63 2.64 20.59 -12.35
CA ASP A 63 3.61 21.67 -12.44
C ASP A 63 3.05 22.90 -11.71
N THR A 64 3.81 23.42 -10.76
CA THR A 64 3.40 24.56 -9.92
C THR A 64 3.46 25.90 -10.65
N VAL A 65 4.26 25.99 -11.71
CA VAL A 65 4.43 27.20 -12.52
C VAL A 65 3.35 27.26 -13.59
N THR A 66 3.17 26.18 -14.35
CA THR A 66 2.22 26.15 -15.48
C THR A 66 0.82 25.69 -15.09
N GLY A 67 0.68 25.02 -13.94
CA GLY A 67 -0.57 24.41 -13.48
C GLY A 67 -0.96 23.13 -14.23
N LEU A 68 -0.13 22.67 -15.17
CA LEU A 68 -0.39 21.51 -16.03
C LEU A 68 -0.03 20.19 -15.35
N TRP A 69 -0.78 19.14 -15.67
CA TRP A 69 -0.51 17.80 -15.19
C TRP A 69 0.30 17.01 -16.22
N HIS A 70 1.33 16.30 -15.76
CA HIS A 70 2.18 15.46 -16.61
C HIS A 70 2.43 14.09 -15.98
N ASP A 71 2.60 13.05 -16.80
CA ASP A 71 2.98 11.73 -16.32
C ASP A 71 4.42 11.78 -15.77
N ILE A 72 4.62 11.30 -14.54
CA ILE A 72 5.92 11.31 -13.86
C ILE A 72 6.89 10.25 -14.39
N GLY A 73 6.43 9.38 -15.28
CA GLY A 73 7.21 8.28 -15.85
C GLY A 73 7.29 7.05 -14.94
N HIS A 74 7.80 5.96 -15.51
CA HIS A 74 7.80 4.65 -14.85
C HIS A 74 8.64 4.63 -13.56
N LYS A 75 9.85 5.20 -13.60
CA LYS A 75 10.77 5.20 -12.45
C LYS A 75 10.15 5.88 -11.23
N LYS A 76 9.66 7.12 -11.39
CA LYS A 76 9.03 7.88 -10.29
C LYS A 76 7.73 7.22 -9.81
N ALA A 77 6.96 6.61 -10.71
CA ALA A 77 5.77 5.84 -10.32
C ALA A 77 6.10 4.65 -9.41
N VAL A 78 7.19 3.91 -9.72
CA VAL A 78 7.67 2.81 -8.88
C VAL A 78 8.18 3.30 -7.53
N GLU A 79 8.91 4.43 -7.50
CA GLU A 79 9.37 5.05 -6.26
C GLU A 79 8.19 5.48 -5.36
N LYS A 80 7.19 6.16 -5.93
CA LYS A 80 5.95 6.54 -5.23
C LYS A 80 5.20 5.34 -4.68
N THR A 81 5.10 4.27 -5.47
CA THR A 81 4.45 3.02 -5.05
C THR A 81 5.22 2.33 -3.92
N SER A 82 6.55 2.31 -4.02
CA SER A 82 7.41 1.76 -2.97
C SER A 82 7.28 2.56 -1.67
N GLN A 83 7.15 3.89 -1.76
CA GLN A 83 6.89 4.74 -0.59
C GLN A 83 5.53 4.44 0.03
N ALA A 84 4.46 4.36 -0.76
CA ALA A 84 3.12 4.04 -0.27
C ALA A 84 3.05 2.66 0.42
N LEU A 85 3.76 1.66 -0.13
CA LEU A 85 3.92 0.34 0.49
C LEU A 85 4.68 0.41 1.82
N ARG A 86 5.76 1.20 1.91
CA ARG A 86 6.51 1.42 3.16
C ARG A 86 5.66 2.08 4.23
N ASP A 87 4.95 3.14 3.88
CA ASP A 87 4.09 3.88 4.82
C ASP A 87 2.97 2.97 5.34
N GLY A 88 2.38 2.18 4.44
CA GLY A 88 1.41 1.15 4.81
C GLY A 88 1.95 0.04 5.70
N ALA A 89 3.16 -0.44 5.41
CA ALA A 89 3.85 -1.44 6.21
C ALA A 89 4.22 -0.94 7.61
N ALA A 90 4.57 0.34 7.75
CA ALA A 90 4.85 0.95 9.05
C ALA A 90 3.61 0.94 9.95
N MET A 91 2.43 1.22 9.38
CA MET A 91 1.16 1.10 10.12
C MET A 91 0.89 -0.34 10.55
N LEU A 92 1.09 -1.32 9.66
CA LEU A 92 0.88 -2.73 9.98
C LEU A 92 1.82 -3.21 11.08
N ARG A 93 3.10 -2.83 11.03
CA ARG A 93 4.08 -3.16 12.08
C ARG A 93 3.71 -2.55 13.42
N LYS A 94 3.22 -1.31 13.43
CA LYS A 94 2.75 -0.64 14.64
C LYS A 94 1.53 -1.34 15.23
N GLN A 95 0.58 -1.75 14.39
CA GLN A 95 -0.59 -2.51 14.83
C GLN A 95 -0.16 -3.85 15.42
N LEU A 96 0.68 -4.61 14.71
CA LEU A 96 1.19 -5.89 15.19
C LEU A 96 1.94 -5.76 16.53
N SER A 97 2.75 -4.70 16.70
CA SER A 97 3.42 -4.45 17.98
C SER A 97 2.46 -4.08 19.11
N ALA A 98 1.32 -3.45 18.80
CA ALA A 98 0.29 -3.11 19.78
C ALA A 98 -0.51 -4.35 20.18
N ASP A 99 -0.92 -5.16 19.20
CA ASP A 99 -1.68 -6.40 19.42
C ASP A 99 -0.84 -7.44 20.19
N LEU A 100 0.43 -7.62 19.85
CA LEU A 100 1.35 -8.47 20.62
C LEU A 100 1.69 -7.92 22.01
N GLY A 101 1.44 -6.63 22.25
CA GLY A 101 1.56 -6.01 23.56
C GLY A 101 0.29 -6.13 24.41
N ASP A 102 -0.83 -6.56 23.82
CA ASP A 102 -2.10 -6.76 24.51
C ASP A 102 -2.18 -8.19 25.09
N PRO A 103 -2.14 -8.36 26.43
CA PRO A 103 -2.23 -9.67 27.05
C PRO A 103 -3.56 -10.38 26.77
N ASN A 104 -4.65 -9.65 26.49
CA ASN A 104 -5.93 -10.26 26.12
C ASN A 104 -5.89 -10.85 24.71
N PHE A 105 -5.23 -10.17 23.76
CA PHE A 105 -5.02 -10.70 22.40
C PHE A 105 -4.12 -11.94 22.42
N LEU A 106 -3.01 -11.90 23.17
CA LEU A 106 -2.13 -13.06 23.33
C LEU A 106 -2.85 -14.26 23.98
N ASN A 107 -3.64 -14.03 25.03
CA ASN A 107 -4.43 -15.09 25.64
C ASN A 107 -5.48 -15.66 24.68
N ALA A 108 -6.14 -14.84 23.86
CA ALA A 108 -7.09 -15.33 22.87
C ALA A 108 -6.41 -16.14 21.74
N VAL A 109 -5.22 -15.75 21.31
CA VAL A 109 -4.50 -16.43 20.21
C VAL A 109 -3.82 -17.73 20.65
N PHE A 110 -3.27 -17.78 21.87
CA PHE A 110 -2.44 -18.91 22.32
C PHE A 110 -3.12 -19.82 23.36
N ASN A 111 -4.26 -19.44 23.93
CA ASN A 111 -4.90 -20.19 25.02
C ASN A 111 -6.20 -20.93 24.60
N ASP A 112 -6.67 -20.77 23.35
CA ASP A 112 -7.85 -21.45 22.81
C ASP A 112 -7.59 -22.90 22.34
N ASP A 113 -6.34 -23.36 22.29
CA ASP A 113 -5.96 -24.73 21.89
C ASP A 113 -5.96 -25.77 23.03
N VAL A 114 -6.35 -25.41 24.26
CA VAL A 114 -6.36 -26.33 25.41
C VAL A 114 -7.78 -26.74 25.81
N LYS A 115 -8.63 -27.18 24.88
CA LYS A 115 -9.89 -27.90 25.21
C LYS A 115 -10.42 -28.83 24.09
N LYS A 116 -9.61 -29.80 23.67
CA LYS A 116 -10.01 -31.12 23.11
C LYS A 116 -8.81 -32.03 23.37
N ASP A 117 -8.79 -32.87 24.39
CA ASP A 117 -9.50 -34.14 24.45
C ASP A 117 -9.66 -34.57 25.90
N GLY A 118 -10.87 -34.99 26.27
CA GLY A 118 -11.19 -35.43 27.62
C GLY A 118 -12.65 -35.85 27.75
N ALA A 119 -13.02 -36.92 27.04
CA ALA A 119 -14.17 -37.78 27.33
C ALA A 119 -13.95 -39.13 26.66
#